data_AF-A0AAU7QKK5-F1
#
_entry.id   AF-A0AAU7QKK5-F1
#
_cell.length_a   1.000
_cell.length_b   1.000
_cell.length_c   1.000
_cell.angle_alpha   90.00
_cell.angle_beta   90.00
_cell.angle_gamma   90.00
#
_symmetry.space_group_name_H-M   'P 1'
#
loop_
_entity.id
_entity.type
_entity.pdbx_description
1 polymer ?
#
loop_
_entity_poly.entity_id
_entity_poly.type
_entity_poly.pdbx_seq_one_letter_code
_entity_poly.pdbx_strand_id
1 'polypeptide(L)'
;MINPYALADLVSGQPIPWNAVPDPASVLEQVLATPYEELFDPKYGGPLYVGVALDKQLNLVRERSPLLDVQLPRDGSDAEAGGLASLDQYTTLAEMARVPELKSILDWPILCGDLSRYSRLRVSLSLPPAMRALVLGRSLSADVVRSITFDPKIVLNAIQGWTPPGAHWATSGEFFHETAEFFDPVQGAVANCYYIAALSAIAWATPFRIAHLTRATGTSQTQFNDQINFCKPDSGGAPDKSIEVTEAVPLTASGYPIYCRSREAGESWPAVYEKAYAKLKTGTSSDMPDITQTAWGDCVWATAQLNGGARHYYDTASRSADDLWHLLRSNCLSYRTFNPMTAWTYSTGDAAPDHVDYSSAHIVGSHCYTVLGWAYRDCRRWIVLRNPWGNTEATSSVLDATISMYDVSWWRPITLKDNDGVFAMEIGAFKKYFAGFGTAH
;
A
#
# COMPACT_ATOMS: atom_id res chain seq x y z
N MET A 1 -4.00 -1.07 0.88
CA MET A 1 -3.39 -2.24 0.21
C MET A 1 -1.90 -2.37 0.54
N ILE A 2 -1.27 -3.51 0.24
CA ILE A 2 0.15 -3.83 0.54
C ILE A 2 1.09 -3.36 -0.57
N ASN A 3 2.34 -2.97 -0.24
CA ASN A 3 3.39 -2.68 -1.22
C ASN A 3 3.87 -3.98 -1.92
N PRO A 4 3.75 -4.11 -3.26
CA PRO A 4 4.12 -5.32 -3.99
C PRO A 4 5.61 -5.66 -3.88
N TYR A 5 6.48 -4.64 -3.86
CA TYR A 5 7.93 -4.84 -3.78
C TYR A 5 8.34 -5.37 -2.41
N ALA A 6 7.80 -4.79 -1.34
CA ALA A 6 8.05 -5.27 0.02
C ALA A 6 7.45 -6.67 0.26
N LEU A 7 6.29 -6.96 -0.34
CA LEU A 7 5.69 -8.29 -0.27
C LEU A 7 6.55 -9.32 -1.01
N ALA A 8 7.06 -8.99 -2.19
CA ALA A 8 7.94 -9.86 -2.96
C ALA A 8 9.29 -10.08 -2.26
N ASP A 9 9.87 -9.06 -1.62
CA ASP A 9 11.05 -9.21 -0.75
C ASP A 9 10.78 -10.19 0.40
N LEU A 10 9.61 -10.07 1.06
CA LEU A 10 9.20 -10.95 2.15
C LEU A 10 8.98 -12.39 1.69
N VAL A 11 8.28 -12.60 0.57
CA VAL A 11 8.05 -13.94 -0.03
C VAL A 11 9.37 -14.59 -0.44
N SER A 12 10.30 -13.80 -0.97
CA SER A 12 11.62 -14.28 -1.41
C SER A 12 12.58 -14.54 -0.24
N GLY A 13 12.22 -14.12 0.99
CA GLY A 13 13.04 -14.24 2.19
C GLY A 13 14.25 -13.31 2.24
N GLN A 14 14.41 -12.45 1.23
CA GLN A 14 15.56 -11.56 1.05
C GLN A 14 15.21 -10.40 0.11
N PRO A 15 15.85 -9.23 0.25
CA PRO A 15 15.57 -8.08 -0.60
C PRO A 15 15.95 -8.35 -2.05
N ILE A 16 15.07 -7.96 -2.95
CA ILE A 16 15.32 -7.93 -4.38
C ILE A 16 15.93 -6.57 -4.73
N PRO A 17 17.02 -6.51 -5.52
CA PRO A 17 17.65 -5.25 -5.91
C PRO A 17 16.83 -4.57 -7.03
N TRP A 18 15.63 -4.07 -6.71
CA TRP A 18 14.64 -3.56 -7.68
C TRP A 18 15.19 -2.56 -8.70
N ASN A 19 16.12 -1.68 -8.29
CA ASN A 19 16.76 -0.71 -9.19
C ASN A 19 17.67 -1.33 -10.26
N ALA A 20 18.13 -2.56 -10.04
CA ALA A 20 18.97 -3.31 -10.97
C ALA A 20 18.18 -4.36 -11.78
N VAL A 21 16.89 -4.55 -11.48
CA VAL A 21 16.02 -5.48 -12.20
C VAL A 21 15.54 -4.81 -13.50
N PRO A 22 15.85 -5.37 -14.68
CA PRO A 22 15.44 -4.77 -15.95
C PRO A 22 13.92 -4.79 -16.18
N ASP A 23 13.25 -5.84 -15.69
CA ASP A 23 11.81 -6.03 -15.78
C ASP A 23 11.22 -6.38 -14.40
N PRO A 24 10.96 -5.37 -13.56
CA PRO A 24 10.36 -5.58 -12.24
C PRO A 24 8.97 -6.23 -12.30
N ALA A 25 8.21 -5.97 -13.37
CA ALA A 25 6.86 -6.50 -13.54
C ALA A 25 6.90 -8.03 -13.63
N SER A 26 7.77 -8.59 -14.49
CA SER A 26 7.89 -10.06 -14.61
C SER A 26 8.35 -10.73 -13.31
N VAL A 27 9.22 -10.07 -12.53
CA VAL A 27 9.64 -10.59 -11.22
C VAL A 27 8.46 -10.61 -10.24
N LEU A 28 7.66 -9.54 -10.19
CA LEU A 28 6.46 -9.48 -9.36
C LEU A 28 5.45 -10.56 -9.75
N GLU A 29 5.25 -10.80 -11.05
CA GLU A 29 4.34 -11.85 -11.54
C GLU A 29 4.75 -13.24 -11.05
N GLN A 30 6.05 -13.55 -11.17
CA GLN A 30 6.60 -14.84 -10.79
C GLN A 30 6.54 -15.04 -9.28
N VAL A 31 6.98 -14.04 -8.50
CA VAL A 31 7.05 -14.14 -7.04
C VAL A 31 5.65 -14.15 -6.43
N LEU A 32 4.74 -13.31 -6.91
CA LEU A 32 3.41 -13.13 -6.33
C LEU A 32 2.33 -14.00 -7.01
N ALA A 33 2.71 -14.83 -7.99
CA ALA A 33 1.83 -15.73 -8.73
C ALA A 33 0.54 -15.06 -9.24
N THR A 34 0.67 -13.83 -9.74
CA THR A 34 -0.44 -13.00 -10.21
C THR A 34 0.03 -12.15 -11.39
N PRO A 35 -0.71 -12.11 -12.52
CA PRO A 35 -0.37 -11.23 -13.65
C PRO A 35 -0.22 -9.77 -13.20
N TYR A 36 0.72 -9.03 -13.78
CA TYR A 36 1.04 -7.69 -13.32
C TYR A 36 -0.16 -6.76 -13.45
N GLU A 37 -0.95 -6.93 -14.52
CA GLU A 37 -2.17 -6.18 -14.76
C GLU A 37 -3.30 -6.44 -13.76
N GLU A 38 -3.23 -7.55 -13.01
CA GLU A 38 -4.22 -7.93 -12.01
C GLU A 38 -3.80 -7.52 -10.58
N LEU A 39 -2.56 -7.05 -10.38
CA LEU A 39 -2.05 -6.71 -9.05
C LEU A 39 -2.72 -5.49 -8.42
N PHE A 40 -3.18 -4.54 -9.24
CA PHE A 40 -3.54 -3.18 -8.81
C PHE A 40 -5.04 -2.92 -8.66
N ASP A 41 -5.88 -3.97 -8.70
CA ASP A 41 -7.31 -3.86 -8.46
C ASP A 41 -7.83 -5.07 -7.64
N PRO A 42 -8.54 -4.86 -6.52
CA PRO A 42 -9.01 -5.96 -5.68
C PRO A 42 -10.01 -6.89 -6.35
N LYS A 43 -10.64 -6.50 -7.48
CA LYS A 43 -11.59 -7.36 -8.19
C LYS A 43 -10.97 -8.67 -8.69
N TYR A 44 -9.64 -8.69 -8.88
CA TYR A 44 -8.91 -9.88 -9.29
C TYR A 44 -8.59 -10.82 -8.11
N GLY A 45 -8.80 -10.37 -6.86
CA GLY A 45 -8.46 -11.16 -5.67
C GLY A 45 -6.97 -11.38 -5.51
N GLY A 46 -6.18 -10.39 -5.94
CA GLY A 46 -4.72 -10.44 -5.94
C GLY A 46 -4.08 -10.31 -4.54
N PRO A 47 -2.78 -10.57 -4.46
CA PRO A 47 -2.01 -10.72 -3.22
C PRO A 47 -1.88 -9.41 -2.42
N LEU A 48 -2.05 -8.25 -3.07
CA LEU A 48 -1.96 -6.94 -2.41
C LEU A 48 -3.19 -6.60 -1.54
N TYR A 49 -4.25 -7.39 -1.67
CA TYR A 49 -5.55 -7.21 -1.03
C TYR A 49 -5.90 -8.34 -0.05
N VAL A 50 -4.91 -9.14 0.35
CA VAL A 50 -5.09 -10.16 1.39
C VAL A 50 -5.62 -9.50 2.67
N GLY A 51 -6.68 -10.09 3.25
CA GLY A 51 -7.36 -9.58 4.44
C GLY A 51 -8.62 -8.76 4.16
N VAL A 52 -8.96 -8.54 2.89
CA VAL A 52 -10.23 -7.91 2.46
C VAL A 52 -10.81 -8.62 1.22
N ALA A 53 -12.10 -8.39 0.98
CA ALA A 53 -12.80 -8.77 -0.24
C ALA A 53 -13.80 -7.67 -0.65
N LEU A 54 -14.22 -7.68 -1.92
CA LEU A 54 -15.31 -6.83 -2.39
C LEU A 54 -16.66 -7.47 -2.06
N ASP A 55 -17.57 -6.71 -1.46
CA ASP A 55 -18.96 -7.10 -1.30
C ASP A 55 -19.76 -6.90 -2.60
N LYS A 56 -21.06 -7.21 -2.56
CA LYS A 56 -21.96 -7.08 -3.73
C LYS A 56 -22.18 -5.63 -4.18
N GLN A 57 -21.83 -4.66 -3.33
CA GLN A 57 -21.90 -3.23 -3.58
C GLN A 57 -20.53 -2.66 -3.95
N LEU A 58 -19.54 -3.52 -4.20
CA LEU A 58 -18.15 -3.17 -4.52
C LEU A 58 -17.44 -2.41 -3.39
N ASN A 59 -17.90 -2.54 -2.14
CA ASN A 59 -17.15 -2.02 -0.99
C ASN A 59 -16.13 -3.05 -0.51
N LEU A 60 -14.98 -2.58 -0.04
CA LEU A 60 -14.02 -3.45 0.64
C LEU A 60 -14.51 -3.76 2.06
N VAL A 61 -14.61 -5.06 2.35
CA VAL A 61 -14.92 -5.59 3.69
C VAL A 61 -13.75 -6.41 4.21
N ARG A 62 -13.47 -6.31 5.50
CA ARG A 62 -12.41 -7.10 6.15
C ARG A 62 -12.83 -8.57 6.20
N GLU A 63 -11.94 -9.45 5.78
CA GLU A 63 -12.16 -10.90 5.78
C GLU A 63 -10.86 -11.60 6.23
N ARG A 64 -10.98 -12.65 7.05
CA ARG A 64 -9.81 -13.47 7.37
C ARG A 64 -9.36 -14.21 6.12
N SER A 65 -8.09 -14.08 5.77
CA SER A 65 -7.55 -14.69 4.55
C SER A 65 -7.79 -16.21 4.50
N PRO A 66 -8.39 -16.74 3.41
CA PRO A 66 -8.54 -18.18 3.22
C PRO A 66 -7.18 -18.88 3.05
N LEU A 67 -6.12 -18.15 2.67
CA LEU A 67 -4.76 -18.68 2.52
C LEU A 67 -4.19 -19.24 3.83
N LEU A 68 -4.71 -18.80 4.98
CA LEU A 68 -4.32 -19.33 6.30
C LEU A 68 -4.79 -20.77 6.54
N ASP A 69 -5.79 -21.23 5.79
CA ASP A 69 -6.38 -22.56 5.92
C ASP A 69 -6.04 -23.46 4.72
N VAL A 70 -5.29 -22.96 3.73
CA VAL A 70 -4.85 -23.72 2.57
C VAL A 70 -3.86 -24.80 3.02
N GLN A 71 -4.23 -26.06 2.82
CA GLN A 71 -3.33 -27.19 2.97
C GLN A 71 -2.67 -27.43 1.62
N LEU A 72 -1.42 -26.98 1.49
CA LEU A 72 -0.62 -27.34 0.32
C LEU A 72 -0.33 -28.84 0.35
N PRO A 73 -0.54 -29.54 -0.76
CA PRO A 73 -0.32 -30.97 -0.83
C PRO A 73 1.18 -31.27 -0.71
N ARG A 74 1.52 -32.32 0.04
CA ARG A 74 2.91 -32.62 0.40
C ARG A 74 3.71 -32.99 -0.86
N ASP A 75 4.93 -32.46 -0.98
CA ASP A 75 5.88 -32.84 -2.01
C ASP A 75 6.02 -34.37 -2.08
N GLY A 76 5.79 -34.94 -3.27
CA GLY A 76 5.87 -36.38 -3.54
C GLY A 76 4.54 -37.09 -3.83
N SER A 77 3.42 -36.37 -3.87
CA SER A 77 2.18 -36.87 -4.46
C SER A 77 2.11 -36.43 -5.93
N ASP A 78 2.42 -37.35 -6.85
CA ASP A 78 2.23 -37.18 -8.30
C ASP A 78 0.77 -36.91 -8.72
N ALA A 79 -0.17 -36.82 -7.77
CA ALA A 79 -1.58 -36.59 -8.01
C ALA A 79 -1.93 -35.12 -8.37
N GLU A 80 -1.01 -34.17 -8.22
CA GLU A 80 -1.34 -32.72 -8.22
C GLU A 80 -0.91 -31.93 -9.46
N ALA A 81 -0.20 -32.57 -10.38
CA ALA A 81 0.25 -31.93 -11.62
C ALA A 81 -0.75 -32.05 -12.79
N GLY A 82 -1.87 -32.77 -12.63
CA GLY A 82 -2.65 -33.23 -13.80
C GLY A 82 -3.56 -32.19 -14.47
N GLY A 83 -4.22 -31.33 -13.70
CA GLY A 83 -5.32 -30.51 -14.22
C GLY A 83 -4.88 -29.20 -14.89
N LEU A 84 -4.22 -28.32 -14.13
CA LEU A 84 -3.84 -26.96 -14.57
C LEU A 84 -2.39 -26.82 -15.04
N ALA A 85 -1.49 -27.75 -14.70
CA ALA A 85 -0.07 -27.60 -14.99
C ALA A 85 0.27 -27.82 -16.47
N SER A 86 -0.52 -28.64 -17.16
CA SER A 86 -0.39 -28.94 -18.60
C SER A 86 -1.75 -28.88 -19.28
N LEU A 87 -2.25 -27.67 -19.55
CA LEU A 87 -3.54 -27.49 -20.24
C LEU A 87 -3.48 -27.91 -21.73
N ASP A 88 -2.28 -27.93 -22.29
CA ASP A 88 -1.98 -28.28 -23.67
C ASP A 88 -2.17 -29.77 -24.00
N GLN A 89 -2.25 -30.63 -22.98
CA GLN A 89 -2.51 -32.06 -23.16
C GLN A 89 -3.96 -32.37 -23.58
N TYR A 90 -4.89 -31.43 -23.38
CA TYR A 90 -6.31 -31.60 -23.69
C TYR A 90 -6.63 -31.00 -25.06
N THR A 91 -7.31 -31.78 -25.91
CA THR A 91 -7.66 -31.34 -27.28
C THR A 91 -8.97 -30.54 -27.28
N THR A 92 -9.86 -30.76 -26.31
CA THR A 92 -11.15 -30.05 -26.21
C THR A 92 -11.48 -29.63 -24.78
N LEU A 93 -12.29 -28.57 -24.62
CA LEU A 93 -12.87 -28.18 -23.32
C LEU A 93 -13.68 -29.33 -22.69
N ALA A 94 -14.31 -30.18 -23.52
CA ALA A 94 -15.06 -31.34 -23.04
C ALA A 94 -14.15 -32.41 -22.40
N GLU A 95 -12.91 -32.54 -22.87
CA GLU A 95 -11.90 -33.40 -22.23
C GLU A 95 -11.44 -32.81 -20.89
N MET A 96 -11.21 -31.50 -20.85
CA MET A 96 -10.89 -30.80 -19.60
C MET A 96 -12.02 -30.99 -18.58
N ALA A 97 -13.28 -30.85 -18.98
CA ALA A 97 -14.43 -31.04 -18.09
C ALA A 97 -14.62 -32.47 -17.54
N ARG A 98 -13.88 -33.47 -18.04
CA ARG A 98 -13.87 -34.84 -17.48
C ARG A 98 -12.87 -35.01 -16.35
N VAL A 99 -11.90 -34.10 -16.24
CA VAL A 99 -10.89 -34.08 -15.18
C VAL A 99 -11.57 -33.62 -13.88
N PRO A 100 -11.49 -34.38 -12.78
CA PRO A 100 -12.18 -34.05 -11.54
C PRO A 100 -11.96 -32.60 -11.06
N GLU A 101 -10.74 -32.10 -11.19
CA GLU A 101 -10.30 -30.77 -10.78
C GLU A 101 -10.87 -29.65 -11.69
N LEU A 102 -11.21 -29.97 -12.93
CA LEU A 102 -11.72 -29.03 -13.94
C LEU A 102 -13.17 -29.32 -14.33
N LYS A 103 -13.88 -30.17 -13.58
CA LYS A 103 -15.24 -30.60 -13.91
C LYS A 103 -16.22 -29.43 -14.07
N SER A 104 -15.99 -28.33 -13.36
CA SER A 104 -16.79 -27.12 -13.41
C SER A 104 -16.30 -26.08 -14.43
N ILE A 105 -15.30 -26.37 -15.26
CA ILE A 105 -14.67 -25.37 -16.17
C ILE A 105 -15.66 -24.68 -17.10
N LEU A 106 -16.77 -25.35 -17.45
CA LEU A 106 -17.82 -24.78 -18.29
C LEU A 106 -18.65 -23.69 -17.58
N ASP A 107 -18.61 -23.65 -16.25
CA ASP A 107 -19.29 -22.65 -15.42
C ASP A 107 -18.35 -21.52 -14.97
N TRP A 108 -17.08 -21.55 -15.38
CA TRP A 108 -16.10 -20.54 -14.95
C TRP A 108 -16.37 -19.20 -15.65
N PRO A 109 -16.30 -18.08 -14.92
CA PRO A 109 -16.53 -16.77 -15.51
C PRO A 109 -15.51 -16.46 -16.61
N ILE A 110 -15.97 -15.90 -17.72
CA ILE A 110 -15.08 -15.36 -18.76
C ILE A 110 -14.52 -14.04 -18.26
N LEU A 111 -13.19 -13.96 -18.21
CA LEU A 111 -12.47 -12.74 -17.91
C LEU A 111 -12.36 -11.86 -19.15
N CYS A 112 -11.93 -12.46 -20.27
CA CYS A 112 -11.85 -11.77 -21.56
C CYS A 112 -12.01 -12.77 -22.71
N GLY A 113 -12.49 -12.28 -23.85
CA GLY A 113 -12.61 -13.06 -25.09
C GLY A 113 -12.27 -12.19 -26.29
N ASP A 114 -11.40 -12.68 -27.17
CA ASP A 114 -11.01 -11.97 -28.38
C ASP A 114 -10.88 -12.91 -29.59
N LEU A 115 -11.32 -12.42 -30.75
CA LEU A 115 -11.11 -13.08 -32.04
C LEU A 115 -9.70 -12.79 -32.53
N SER A 116 -8.73 -13.55 -32.02
CA SER A 116 -7.34 -13.47 -32.48
C SER A 116 -7.25 -13.71 -33.99
N ARG A 117 -6.31 -12.99 -34.64
CA ARG A 117 -6.30 -12.76 -36.10
C ARG A 117 -6.63 -14.02 -36.94
N TYR A 118 -7.71 -13.91 -37.71
CA TYR A 118 -8.15 -14.74 -38.84
C TYR A 118 -8.99 -16.01 -38.56
N SER A 119 -8.81 -16.77 -37.48
CA SER A 119 -9.62 -18.00 -37.28
C SER A 119 -9.62 -18.60 -35.87
N ARG A 120 -9.22 -17.85 -34.84
CA ARG A 120 -9.03 -18.39 -33.48
C ARG A 120 -9.71 -17.51 -32.44
N LEU A 121 -10.63 -18.09 -31.68
CA LEU A 121 -11.18 -17.46 -30.47
C LEU A 121 -10.23 -17.74 -29.31
N ARG A 122 -9.72 -16.70 -28.66
CA ARG A 122 -9.01 -16.81 -27.37
C ARG A 122 -9.99 -16.41 -26.27
N VAL A 123 -10.17 -17.27 -25.27
CA VAL A 123 -10.96 -16.98 -24.07
C VAL A 123 -10.07 -17.17 -22.86
N SER A 124 -10.01 -16.17 -21.99
CA SER A 124 -9.41 -16.28 -20.66
C SER A 124 -10.51 -16.45 -19.63
N LEU A 125 -10.35 -17.41 -18.72
CA LEU A 125 -11.32 -17.73 -17.68
C LEU A 125 -10.78 -17.31 -16.31
N SER A 126 -11.64 -16.77 -15.46
CA SER A 126 -11.33 -16.52 -14.06
C SER A 126 -11.32 -17.82 -13.29
N LEU A 127 -10.21 -18.10 -12.57
CA LEU A 127 -10.15 -19.26 -11.68
C LEU A 127 -11.21 -19.17 -10.56
N PRO A 128 -11.85 -20.29 -10.18
CA PRO A 128 -12.70 -20.34 -8.99
C PRO A 128 -11.93 -19.96 -7.73
N PRO A 129 -12.58 -19.37 -6.70
CA PRO A 129 -11.90 -18.90 -5.50
C PRO A 129 -11.02 -19.93 -4.80
N ALA A 130 -11.46 -21.18 -4.69
CA ALA A 130 -10.69 -22.25 -4.07
C ALA A 130 -9.39 -22.59 -4.84
N MET A 131 -9.44 -22.59 -6.18
CA MET A 131 -8.27 -22.84 -7.01
C MET A 131 -7.31 -21.64 -6.99
N ARG A 132 -7.84 -20.42 -7.00
CA ARG A 132 -7.02 -19.21 -6.83
C ARG A 132 -6.28 -19.23 -5.50
N ALA A 133 -6.96 -19.60 -4.41
CA ALA A 133 -6.34 -19.73 -3.10
C ALA A 133 -5.22 -20.78 -3.07
N LEU A 134 -5.38 -21.90 -3.79
CA LEU A 134 -4.32 -22.90 -3.94
C LEU A 134 -3.12 -22.36 -4.72
N VAL A 135 -3.35 -21.64 -5.82
CA VAL A 135 -2.27 -21.03 -6.63
C VAL A 135 -1.51 -20.00 -5.80
N LEU A 136 -2.21 -19.06 -5.18
CA LEU A 136 -1.61 -18.04 -4.32
C LEU A 136 -0.91 -18.65 -3.10
N GLY A 137 -1.47 -19.70 -2.50
CA GLY A 137 -0.91 -20.37 -1.34
C GLY A 137 0.48 -20.96 -1.59
N ARG A 138 0.84 -21.25 -2.86
CA ARG A 138 2.19 -21.70 -3.25
C ARG A 138 3.24 -20.62 -3.08
N SER A 139 2.90 -19.34 -3.29
CA SER A 139 3.80 -18.21 -3.06
C SER A 139 3.64 -17.61 -1.67
N LEU A 140 2.40 -17.48 -1.20
CA LEU A 140 2.03 -16.88 0.09
C LEU A 140 1.79 -17.97 1.13
N SER A 141 2.88 -18.47 1.73
CA SER A 141 2.79 -19.43 2.83
C SER A 141 1.96 -18.85 4.01
N ALA A 142 1.43 -19.73 4.87
CA ALA A 142 0.66 -19.28 6.03
C ALA A 142 1.45 -18.31 6.94
N ASP A 143 2.78 -18.45 7.02
CA ASP A 143 3.65 -17.58 7.80
C ASP A 143 3.86 -16.22 7.14
N VAL A 144 3.97 -16.17 5.81
CA VAL A 144 3.94 -14.89 5.07
C VAL A 144 2.59 -14.21 5.29
N VAL A 145 1.48 -14.94 5.15
CA VAL A 145 0.14 -14.37 5.34
C VAL A 145 -0.04 -13.83 6.76
N ARG A 146 0.42 -14.53 7.80
CA ARG A 146 0.42 -14.04 9.19
C ARG A 146 1.29 -12.80 9.41
N SER A 147 2.31 -12.59 8.57
CA SER A 147 3.17 -11.41 8.65
C SER A 147 2.53 -10.17 8.03
N ILE A 148 1.57 -10.33 7.13
CA ILE A 148 1.00 -9.21 6.34
C ILE A 148 -0.47 -8.90 6.66
N THR A 149 -1.20 -9.83 7.27
CA THR A 149 -2.59 -9.65 7.71
C THR A 149 -2.80 -10.15 9.14
N PHE A 150 -3.71 -9.48 9.84
CA PHE A 150 -4.16 -9.89 11.16
C PHE A 150 -4.89 -11.24 11.11
N ASP A 151 -4.49 -12.18 11.97
CA ASP A 151 -5.21 -13.44 12.22
C ASP A 151 -5.80 -13.44 13.64
N PRO A 152 -7.14 -13.27 13.80
CA PRO A 152 -7.77 -13.27 15.11
C PRO A 152 -7.65 -14.61 15.86
N LYS A 153 -7.28 -15.70 15.18
CA LYS A 153 -7.06 -17.00 15.85
C LYS A 153 -5.72 -17.06 16.61
N ILE A 154 -4.80 -16.13 16.34
CA ILE A 154 -3.44 -16.08 16.92
C ILE A 154 -3.33 -14.91 17.90
N VAL A 155 -4.44 -14.52 18.54
CA VAL A 155 -4.36 -13.56 19.65
C VAL A 155 -3.65 -14.23 20.83
N LEU A 156 -2.33 -14.28 20.73
CA LEU A 156 -1.39 -14.58 21.79
C LEU A 156 -1.41 -13.39 22.73
N ASN A 157 -1.62 -13.68 24.02
CA ASN A 157 -1.59 -12.75 25.15
C ASN A 157 -0.93 -11.41 24.80
N ALA A 158 -1.73 -10.35 24.62
CA ALA A 158 -1.26 -9.00 24.28
C ALA A 158 -0.15 -8.49 25.22
N ILE A 159 -0.02 -9.10 26.40
CA ILE A 159 1.02 -8.89 27.41
C ILE A 159 2.43 -9.27 26.91
N GLN A 160 2.59 -10.38 26.17
CA GLN A 160 3.90 -10.84 25.70
C GLN A 160 4.39 -10.13 24.44
N GLY A 161 3.51 -9.41 23.74
CA GLY A 161 3.80 -8.82 22.43
C GLY A 161 3.71 -9.83 21.28
N TRP A 162 3.86 -9.31 20.07
CA TRP A 162 3.74 -10.05 18.83
C TRP A 162 5.00 -9.88 17.97
N THR A 163 5.46 -10.96 17.36
CA THR A 163 6.57 -10.95 16.41
C THR A 163 6.11 -11.69 15.16
N PRO A 164 6.32 -11.14 13.94
CA PRO A 164 6.02 -11.86 12.71
C PRO A 164 6.77 -13.20 12.66
N PRO A 165 6.21 -14.26 12.06
CA PRO A 165 6.91 -15.52 11.87
C PRO A 165 8.31 -15.34 11.24
N GLY A 166 9.34 -15.92 11.88
CA GLY A 166 10.72 -15.85 11.41
C GLY A 166 11.41 -14.48 11.55
N ALA A 167 10.74 -13.49 12.14
CA ALA A 167 11.27 -12.15 12.37
C ALA A 167 11.89 -12.00 13.77
N HIS A 168 12.55 -10.88 13.99
CA HIS A 168 13.01 -10.42 15.29
C HIS A 168 12.88 -8.89 15.39
N TRP A 169 12.98 -8.34 16.60
CA TRP A 169 12.94 -6.90 16.84
C TRP A 169 14.36 -6.36 17.06
N ALA A 170 14.78 -5.39 16.26
CA ALA A 170 16.09 -4.73 16.38
C ALA A 170 16.04 -3.33 15.76
N THR A 171 17.05 -2.50 16.04
CA THR A 171 17.17 -1.16 15.46
C THR A 171 17.59 -1.27 13.99
N SER A 172 16.98 -0.46 13.11
CA SER A 172 17.27 -0.43 11.67
C SER A 172 18.09 0.80 11.24
N GLY A 173 18.37 1.71 12.16
CA GLY A 173 18.97 3.01 11.91
C GLY A 173 18.76 3.95 13.09
N GLU A 174 19.31 5.16 13.01
CA GLU A 174 19.01 6.26 13.95
C GLU A 174 17.62 6.84 13.66
N PHE A 175 16.98 7.48 14.64
CA PHE A 175 15.67 8.10 14.42
C PHE A 175 15.66 9.05 13.22
N PHE A 176 16.54 10.06 13.21
CA PHE A 176 16.77 10.96 12.07
C PHE A 176 18.20 10.81 11.59
N HIS A 177 18.38 10.70 10.27
CA HIS A 177 19.69 10.91 9.67
C HIS A 177 19.96 12.40 9.43
N GLU A 178 18.92 13.13 8.99
CA GLU A 178 18.93 14.60 8.90
C GLU A 178 17.73 15.20 9.62
N THR A 179 16.55 15.12 9.01
CA THR A 179 15.27 15.64 9.46
C THR A 179 14.17 14.82 8.76
N ALA A 180 12.93 14.95 9.21
CA ALA A 180 11.81 14.36 8.51
C ALA A 180 11.61 15.01 7.13
N GLU A 181 11.74 14.22 6.08
CA GLU A 181 11.46 14.55 4.69
C GLU A 181 10.22 13.81 4.19
N PHE A 182 9.55 14.36 3.18
CA PHE A 182 8.29 13.80 2.70
C PHE A 182 8.46 12.44 2.01
N PHE A 183 9.67 12.16 1.52
CA PHE A 183 9.97 10.93 0.78
C PHE A 183 10.44 9.79 1.69
N ASP A 184 10.74 10.04 2.96
CA ASP A 184 11.23 9.01 3.88
C ASP A 184 10.21 7.90 4.06
N PRO A 185 8.91 8.17 4.33
CA PRO A 185 7.96 7.10 4.59
C PRO A 185 7.74 6.25 3.34
N VAL A 186 8.28 5.03 3.36
CA VAL A 186 8.10 3.99 2.34
C VAL A 186 7.39 2.80 3.00
N GLN A 187 6.18 2.52 2.51
CA GLN A 187 5.33 1.46 3.05
C GLN A 187 5.95 0.08 2.83
N GLY A 188 5.84 -0.80 3.83
CA GLY A 188 6.27 -2.21 3.73
C GLY A 188 5.13 -3.20 3.44
N ALA A 189 5.32 -4.43 3.91
CA ALA A 189 4.45 -5.58 3.66
C ALA A 189 3.17 -5.59 4.55
N VAL A 190 2.48 -4.45 4.68
CA VAL A 190 1.21 -4.33 5.41
C VAL A 190 0.29 -3.33 4.72
N ALA A 191 -1.03 -3.53 4.79
CA ALA A 191 -2.00 -2.74 4.03
C ALA A 191 -2.38 -1.38 4.66
N ASN A 192 -1.40 -0.62 5.17
CA ASN A 192 -1.61 0.63 5.92
C ASN A 192 -1.20 1.90 5.15
N CYS A 193 -1.23 1.85 3.82
CA CYS A 193 -0.97 2.97 2.90
C CYS A 193 -1.53 4.33 3.35
N TYR A 194 -2.73 4.33 3.96
CA TYR A 194 -3.39 5.52 4.47
C TYR A 194 -2.58 6.26 5.55
N TYR A 195 -1.89 5.53 6.42
CA TYR A 195 -1.08 6.09 7.48
C TYR A 195 0.27 6.57 6.94
N ILE A 196 0.89 5.80 6.04
CA ILE A 196 2.18 6.18 5.42
C ILE A 196 2.03 7.43 4.55
N ALA A 197 0.94 7.52 3.76
CA ALA A 197 0.61 8.72 3.02
C ALA A 197 0.37 9.93 3.94
N ALA A 198 -0.23 9.73 5.10
CA ALA A 198 -0.44 10.77 6.11
C ALA A 198 0.88 11.25 6.74
N LEU A 199 1.80 10.34 7.08
CA LEU A 199 3.15 10.71 7.57
C LEU A 199 3.88 11.59 6.54
N SER A 200 3.87 11.16 5.28
CA SER A 200 4.46 11.93 4.17
C SER A 200 3.78 13.30 4.00
N ALA A 201 2.44 13.38 4.13
CA ALA A 201 1.71 14.65 4.07
C ALA A 201 2.06 15.62 5.21
N ILE A 202 2.24 15.09 6.43
CA ILE A 202 2.60 15.88 7.61
C ILE A 202 4.05 16.37 7.53
N ALA A 203 4.99 15.48 7.17
CA ALA A 203 6.39 15.85 6.94
C ALA A 203 6.50 16.91 5.84
N TRP A 204 5.71 16.75 4.77
CA TRP A 204 5.69 17.70 3.68
C TRP A 204 5.12 19.06 4.09
N ALA A 205 3.90 19.13 4.60
CA ALA A 205 3.20 20.40 4.79
C ALA A 205 3.58 21.11 6.11
N THR A 206 3.81 20.34 7.16
CA THR A 206 4.02 20.79 8.55
C THR A 206 5.18 20.02 9.24
N PRO A 207 6.42 20.10 8.73
CA PRO A 207 7.52 19.21 9.12
C PRO A 207 7.81 19.18 10.63
N PHE A 208 7.68 20.31 11.33
CA PHE A 208 7.93 20.40 12.79
C PHE A 208 6.97 19.57 13.66
N ARG A 209 5.92 18.97 13.08
CA ARG A 209 5.07 18.00 13.77
C ARG A 209 5.72 16.62 13.90
N ILE A 210 6.70 16.30 13.05
CA ILE A 210 7.54 15.13 13.20
C ILE A 210 8.74 15.53 14.05
N ALA A 211 8.91 14.88 15.20
CA ALA A 211 9.90 15.27 16.19
C ALA A 211 10.46 14.07 16.94
N HIS A 212 11.76 14.09 17.21
CA HIS A 212 12.44 13.10 18.02
C HIS A 212 12.30 13.47 19.51
N LEU A 213 11.24 12.98 20.15
CA LEU A 213 10.94 13.25 21.55
C LEU A 213 11.42 12.09 22.40
N THR A 214 12.60 12.22 23.02
CA THR A 214 13.25 11.13 23.75
C THR A 214 13.24 11.32 25.26
N ARG A 215 13.25 10.22 26.01
CA ARG A 215 13.72 10.22 27.41
C ARG A 215 14.59 9.00 27.72
N ALA A 216 15.55 9.20 28.61
CA ALA A 216 16.33 8.11 29.17
C ALA A 216 15.47 7.27 30.13
N THR A 217 15.56 5.95 30.00
CA THR A 217 15.05 4.94 30.94
C THR A 217 16.18 4.25 31.72
N GLY A 218 17.43 4.61 31.42
CA GLY A 218 18.63 4.18 32.11
C GLY A 218 19.86 4.96 31.64
N THR A 219 21.05 4.44 31.90
CA THR A 219 22.31 5.16 31.64
C THR A 219 22.95 4.82 30.30
N SER A 220 22.53 3.75 29.61
CA SER A 220 23.06 3.39 28.29
C SER A 220 22.24 4.00 27.14
N GLN A 221 22.89 4.21 25.99
CA GLN A 221 22.28 4.71 24.75
C GLN A 221 21.16 3.78 24.22
N THR A 222 21.20 2.51 24.59
CA THR A 222 20.14 1.52 24.32
C THR A 222 18.94 1.59 25.28
N GLN A 223 18.98 2.48 26.27
CA GLN A 223 17.91 2.69 27.26
C GLN A 223 17.24 4.05 27.03
N PHE A 224 16.98 4.41 25.79
CA PHE A 224 16.15 5.57 25.43
C PHE A 224 14.81 5.08 24.87
N ASN A 225 13.74 5.79 25.24
CA ASN A 225 12.42 5.62 24.66
C ASN A 225 12.03 6.88 23.90
N ASP A 226 11.37 6.68 22.77
CA ASP A 226 10.73 7.73 22.00
C ASP A 226 9.27 7.88 22.41
N GLN A 227 8.79 9.12 22.40
CA GLN A 227 7.39 9.45 22.64
C GLN A 227 6.76 9.99 21.36
N ILE A 228 5.79 9.25 20.82
CA ILE A 228 4.96 9.70 19.69
C ILE A 228 3.62 10.17 20.23
N ASN A 229 3.27 11.42 19.93
CA ASN A 229 2.02 12.02 20.36
C ASN A 229 0.96 11.92 19.26
N PHE A 230 -0.21 11.42 19.62
CA PHE A 230 -1.39 11.40 18.76
C PHE A 230 -2.43 12.38 19.30
N CYS A 231 -3.10 13.07 18.38
CA CYS A 231 -4.18 14.00 18.68
C CYS A 231 -5.54 13.35 18.49
N LYS A 232 -6.56 13.93 19.14
CA LYS A 232 -7.95 13.62 18.81
C LYS A 232 -8.26 14.29 17.46
N PRO A 233 -8.73 13.56 16.44
CA PRO A 233 -9.19 14.18 15.20
C PRO A 233 -10.27 15.24 15.47
N ASP A 234 -10.29 16.29 14.66
CA ASP A 234 -11.28 17.38 14.73
C ASP A 234 -11.27 18.19 16.04
N SER A 235 -10.18 18.15 16.80
CA SER A 235 -10.10 18.78 18.12
C SER A 235 -9.31 20.09 18.18
N GLY A 236 -8.72 20.52 17.05
CA GLY A 236 -7.81 21.67 17.02
C GLY A 236 -6.46 21.39 17.68
N GLY A 237 -6.00 20.14 17.66
CA GLY A 237 -4.70 19.73 18.22
C GLY A 237 -4.74 19.23 19.67
N ALA A 238 -5.92 18.93 20.23
CA ALA A 238 -6.01 18.39 21.58
C ALA A 238 -5.32 17.00 21.64
N PRO A 239 -4.44 16.76 22.64
CA PRO A 239 -3.80 15.46 22.81
C PRO A 239 -4.83 14.34 23.03
N ASP A 240 -4.62 13.18 22.39
CA ASP A 240 -5.34 11.94 22.68
C ASP A 240 -4.49 11.03 23.57
N LYS A 241 -3.37 10.56 23.03
CA LYS A 241 -2.44 9.67 23.73
C LYS A 241 -1.01 9.94 23.32
N SER A 242 -0.12 9.80 24.30
CA SER A 242 1.31 9.70 24.08
C SER A 242 1.70 8.24 24.15
N ILE A 243 2.37 7.75 23.12
CA ILE A 243 2.80 6.36 23.03
C ILE A 243 4.30 6.33 23.11
N GLU A 244 4.81 5.58 24.09
CA GLU A 244 6.23 5.33 24.21
C GLU A 244 6.63 4.02 23.54
N VAL A 245 7.70 4.08 22.75
CA VAL A 245 8.30 2.93 22.06
C VAL A 245 9.82 3.04 22.07
N THR A 246 10.51 1.91 21.91
CA THR A 246 11.92 1.93 21.50
C THR A 246 12.05 2.01 19.97
N GLU A 247 13.26 2.27 19.46
CA GLU A 247 13.56 2.23 18.03
C GLU A 247 13.67 0.80 17.44
N ALA A 248 13.48 -0.25 18.24
CA ALA A 248 13.48 -1.61 17.71
C ALA A 248 12.22 -1.84 16.84
N VAL A 249 12.39 -2.32 15.61
CA VAL A 249 11.30 -2.60 14.66
C VAL A 249 11.41 -4.03 14.12
N PRO A 250 10.34 -4.60 13.54
CA PRO A 250 10.38 -5.97 13.03
C PRO A 250 11.27 -6.09 11.79
N LEU A 251 12.32 -6.89 11.92
CA LEU A 251 13.24 -7.24 10.84
C LEU A 251 13.09 -8.72 10.48
N THR A 252 13.27 -9.03 9.20
CA THR A 252 13.47 -10.40 8.72
C THR A 252 14.66 -11.06 9.42
N ALA A 253 14.79 -12.38 9.36
CA ALA A 253 15.97 -13.09 9.89
C ALA A 253 17.31 -12.53 9.35
N SER A 254 17.30 -11.97 8.13
CA SER A 254 18.45 -11.36 7.47
C SER A 254 18.69 -9.88 7.82
N GLY A 255 17.89 -9.30 8.73
CA GLY A 255 18.09 -7.92 9.22
C GLY A 255 17.45 -6.82 8.38
N TYR A 256 16.51 -7.15 7.47
CA TYR A 256 15.82 -6.16 6.64
C TYR A 256 14.42 -5.81 7.19
N PRO A 257 14.00 -4.53 7.14
CA PRO A 257 12.67 -4.12 7.59
C PRO A 257 11.55 -4.84 6.83
N ILE A 258 10.53 -5.32 7.55
CA ILE A 258 9.33 -5.96 6.96
C ILE A 258 8.26 -4.91 6.62
N TYR A 259 8.11 -3.89 7.46
CA TYR A 259 7.06 -2.87 7.38
C TYR A 259 7.61 -1.52 6.91
N CYS A 260 7.04 -0.41 7.39
CA CYS A 260 7.49 0.93 7.01
C CYS A 260 9.00 1.09 7.24
N ARG A 261 9.67 1.81 6.33
CA ARG A 261 11.09 2.15 6.41
C ARG A 261 11.30 3.57 5.88
N SER A 262 12.45 4.16 6.20
CA SER A 262 12.92 5.34 5.47
C SER A 262 13.37 4.96 4.05
N ARG A 263 13.23 5.90 3.12
CA ARG A 263 13.88 5.86 1.81
C ARG A 263 15.40 5.94 1.95
N GLU A 264 15.86 6.62 2.98
CA GLU A 264 17.27 6.79 3.30
C GLU A 264 17.79 5.65 4.19
N ALA A 265 18.95 5.11 3.83
CA ALA A 265 19.55 4.02 4.58
C ALA A 265 20.07 4.54 5.93
N GLY A 266 19.75 3.84 7.01
CA GLY A 266 20.20 4.21 8.35
C GLY A 266 19.25 5.17 9.10
N GLU A 267 18.09 5.48 8.53
CA GLU A 267 17.05 6.27 9.20
C GLU A 267 15.81 5.41 9.55
N SER A 268 15.23 5.64 10.73
CA SER A 268 14.17 4.79 11.29
C SER A 268 12.87 5.51 11.68
N TRP A 269 12.79 6.86 11.68
CA TRP A 269 11.59 7.57 12.17
C TRP A 269 10.26 7.09 11.56
N PRO A 270 10.14 6.77 10.24
CA PRO A 270 8.85 6.34 9.70
C PRO A 270 8.39 5.01 10.30
N ALA A 271 9.34 4.11 10.56
CA ALA A 271 9.11 2.81 11.16
C ALA A 271 8.74 2.93 12.66
N VAL A 272 9.38 3.86 13.38
CA VAL A 272 9.08 4.16 14.79
C VAL A 272 7.68 4.77 14.94
N TYR A 273 7.28 5.69 14.06
CA TYR A 273 5.93 6.23 14.03
C TYR A 273 4.88 5.14 13.72
N GLU A 274 5.12 4.27 12.75
CA GLU A 274 4.24 3.13 12.45
C GLU A 274 4.11 2.17 13.64
N LYS A 275 5.21 1.85 14.32
CA LYS A 275 5.21 1.03 15.54
C LYS A 275 4.37 1.66 16.64
N ALA A 276 4.56 2.96 16.92
CA ALA A 276 3.76 3.67 17.91
C ALA A 276 2.28 3.69 17.54
N TYR A 277 1.96 3.80 16.25
CA TYR A 277 0.60 3.73 15.74
C TYR A 277 -0.02 2.34 15.93
N ALA A 278 0.72 1.27 15.67
CA ALA A 278 0.28 -0.08 15.96
C ALA A 278 0.03 -0.30 17.46
N LYS A 279 0.91 0.22 18.33
CA LYS A 279 0.71 0.19 19.79
C LYS A 279 -0.54 0.95 20.22
N LEU A 280 -0.82 2.10 19.62
CA LEU A 280 -2.08 2.84 19.82
C LEU A 280 -3.30 2.01 19.43
N LYS A 281 -3.29 1.37 18.26
CA LYS A 281 -4.41 0.61 17.69
C LYS A 281 -4.71 -0.67 18.47
N THR A 282 -3.66 -1.39 18.86
CA THR A 282 -3.77 -2.64 19.61
C THR A 282 -4.05 -2.42 21.09
N GLY A 283 -3.68 -1.25 21.63
CA GLY A 283 -3.78 -0.96 23.07
C GLY A 283 -2.84 -1.81 23.93
N THR A 284 -1.84 -2.47 23.33
CA THR A 284 -0.87 -3.28 24.08
C THR A 284 0.07 -2.40 24.92
N SER A 285 0.50 -2.92 26.07
CA SER A 285 1.59 -2.35 26.86
C SER A 285 2.97 -2.78 26.36
N SER A 286 3.06 -3.84 25.56
CA SER A 286 4.31 -4.34 25.00
C SER A 286 4.94 -3.33 24.03
N ASP A 287 6.25 -3.40 23.90
CA ASP A 287 7.00 -2.69 22.86
C ASP A 287 7.02 -3.46 21.53
N MET A 288 6.33 -4.59 21.46
CA MET A 288 6.20 -5.41 20.26
C MET A 288 4.72 -5.48 19.84
N PRO A 289 4.13 -4.37 19.36
CA PRO A 289 2.74 -4.37 18.88
C PRO A 289 2.60 -5.14 17.57
N ASP A 290 1.40 -5.67 17.34
CA ASP A 290 1.05 -6.29 16.07
C ASP A 290 0.81 -5.22 14.99
N ILE A 291 1.78 -5.07 14.10
CA ILE A 291 1.75 -4.07 13.02
C ILE A 291 0.62 -4.36 12.02
N THR A 292 0.23 -5.63 11.83
CA THR A 292 -0.81 -6.01 10.85
C THR A 292 -2.19 -5.46 11.19
N GLN A 293 -2.44 -5.12 12.47
CA GLN A 293 -3.68 -4.49 12.91
C GLN A 293 -3.83 -3.03 12.45
N THR A 294 -2.76 -2.43 11.89
CA THR A 294 -2.83 -1.13 11.23
C THR A 294 -3.40 -1.20 9.82
N ALA A 295 -3.60 -2.40 9.25
CA ALA A 295 -4.13 -2.57 7.89
C ALA A 295 -5.52 -1.96 7.71
N TRP A 296 -5.73 -1.31 6.55
CA TRP A 296 -6.99 -0.70 6.09
C TRP A 296 -7.51 0.44 6.99
N GLY A 297 -7.59 1.64 6.41
CA GLY A 297 -8.03 2.83 7.12
C GLY A 297 -8.21 4.04 6.21
N ASP A 298 -8.45 5.18 6.83
CA ASP A 298 -8.75 6.46 6.18
C ASP A 298 -7.55 7.41 6.32
N CYS A 299 -7.03 7.90 5.19
CA CYS A 299 -5.83 8.75 5.16
C CYS A 299 -6.07 10.15 5.72
N VAL A 300 -7.27 10.70 5.57
CA VAL A 300 -7.63 12.01 6.13
C VAL A 300 -7.82 11.88 7.64
N TRP A 301 -8.41 10.77 8.10
CA TRP A 301 -8.47 10.45 9.53
C TRP A 301 -7.09 10.30 10.15
N ALA A 302 -6.19 9.54 9.51
CA ALA A 302 -4.81 9.37 9.99
C ALA A 302 -4.06 10.70 10.04
N THR A 303 -4.25 11.56 9.04
CA THR A 303 -3.68 12.91 9.03
C THR A 303 -4.15 13.72 10.24
N ALA A 304 -5.47 13.72 10.52
CA ALA A 304 -6.03 14.37 11.69
C ALA A 304 -5.59 13.75 13.03
N GLN A 305 -5.27 12.46 13.04
CA GLN A 305 -4.75 11.79 14.24
C GLN A 305 -3.30 12.19 14.55
N LEU A 306 -2.55 12.62 13.53
CA LEU A 306 -1.18 13.12 13.65
C LEU A 306 -1.13 14.61 14.03
N ASN A 307 -2.11 15.43 13.64
CA ASN A 307 -2.08 16.89 13.88
C ASN A 307 -3.26 17.48 14.67
N GLY A 308 -4.34 16.73 14.85
CA GLY A 308 -5.58 17.13 15.51
C GLY A 308 -6.47 18.10 14.72
N GLY A 309 -6.17 18.35 13.45
CA GLY A 309 -6.91 19.26 12.56
C GLY A 309 -8.32 18.76 12.24
N ALA A 310 -9.15 19.69 11.77
CA ALA A 310 -10.50 19.39 11.29
C ALA A 310 -10.43 18.70 9.93
N ARG A 311 -11.09 17.55 9.81
CA ARG A 311 -11.08 16.76 8.57
C ARG A 311 -12.04 17.35 7.55
N HIS A 312 -11.54 17.51 6.34
CA HIS A 312 -12.31 17.93 5.18
C HIS A 312 -12.14 16.92 4.04
N TYR A 313 -13.27 16.42 3.53
CA TYR A 313 -13.31 15.42 2.46
C TYR A 313 -13.95 16.02 1.22
N TYR A 314 -13.33 15.81 0.07
CA TYR A 314 -13.80 16.29 -1.22
C TYR A 314 -13.86 15.12 -2.20
N ASP A 315 -15.06 14.60 -2.45
CA ASP A 315 -15.27 13.59 -3.49
C ASP A 315 -15.06 14.19 -4.89
N THR A 316 -14.53 13.37 -5.80
CA THR A 316 -14.31 13.75 -7.20
C THR A 316 -15.58 13.63 -8.03
N ALA A 317 -16.47 12.68 -7.71
CA ALA A 317 -17.63 12.34 -8.54
C ALA A 317 -18.57 13.53 -8.73
N SER A 318 -18.90 14.26 -7.66
CA SER A 318 -19.83 15.39 -7.67
C SER A 318 -19.23 16.73 -8.13
N ARG A 319 -17.92 16.80 -8.37
CA ARG A 319 -17.20 18.05 -8.62
C ARG A 319 -16.67 18.15 -10.05
N SER A 320 -16.63 19.35 -10.61
CA SER A 320 -15.93 19.57 -11.88
C SER A 320 -14.41 19.52 -11.67
N ALA A 321 -13.66 19.33 -12.75
CA ALA A 321 -12.21 19.44 -12.72
C ALA A 321 -11.74 20.85 -12.26
N ASP A 322 -12.54 21.88 -12.53
CA ASP A 322 -12.28 23.25 -12.11
C ASP A 322 -12.48 23.41 -10.59
N ASP A 323 -13.55 22.83 -10.02
CA ASP A 323 -13.79 22.85 -8.57
C ASP A 323 -12.66 22.15 -7.82
N LEU A 324 -12.24 20.97 -8.31
CA LEU A 324 -11.12 20.22 -7.73
C LEU A 324 -9.81 21.01 -7.80
N TRP A 325 -9.57 21.69 -8.92
CA TRP A 325 -8.41 22.57 -9.07
C TRP A 325 -8.42 23.74 -8.09
N HIS A 326 -9.58 24.39 -7.89
CA HIS A 326 -9.72 25.49 -6.94
C HIS A 326 -9.52 25.03 -5.50
N LEU A 327 -10.09 23.87 -5.12
CA LEU A 327 -9.91 23.27 -3.79
C LEU A 327 -8.46 22.87 -3.51
N LEU A 328 -7.76 22.31 -4.50
CA LEU A 328 -6.33 22.01 -4.38
C LEU A 328 -5.54 23.30 -4.11
N ARG A 329 -5.76 24.32 -4.95
CA ARG A 329 -5.02 25.59 -4.84
C ARG A 329 -5.33 26.37 -3.57
N SER A 330 -6.54 26.28 -3.01
CA SER A 330 -6.87 26.94 -1.74
C SER A 330 -6.11 26.36 -0.54
N ASN A 331 -5.51 25.17 -0.70
CA ASN A 331 -4.68 24.50 0.30
C ASN A 331 -3.17 24.57 -0.03
N CYS A 332 -2.79 25.38 -1.04
CA CYS A 332 -1.42 25.51 -1.51
C CYS A 332 -0.92 26.95 -1.47
N LEU A 333 0.37 27.11 -1.20
CA LEU A 333 1.11 28.35 -1.34
C LEU A 333 2.33 28.07 -2.21
N SER A 334 2.53 28.84 -3.28
CA SER A 334 3.67 28.69 -4.19
C SER A 334 3.89 27.24 -4.64
N TYR A 335 2.83 26.64 -5.22
CA TYR A 335 2.77 25.28 -5.77
C TYR A 335 2.70 24.13 -4.74
N ARG A 336 3.16 24.34 -3.50
CA ARG A 336 3.20 23.32 -2.43
C ARG A 336 1.95 23.39 -1.53
N THR A 337 1.47 22.24 -1.07
CA THR A 337 0.45 22.18 0.00
C THR A 337 0.98 22.73 1.33
N PHE A 338 0.23 23.62 1.98
CA PHE A 338 0.55 24.08 3.36
C PHE A 338 -0.34 23.41 4.40
N ASN A 339 -1.52 22.94 3.98
CA ASN A 339 -2.32 22.02 4.77
C ASN A 339 -1.97 20.59 4.36
N PRO A 340 -1.71 19.66 5.30
CA PRO A 340 -1.48 18.26 4.97
C PRO A 340 -2.66 17.69 4.18
N MET A 341 -2.37 17.04 3.05
CA MET A 341 -3.38 16.54 2.12
C MET A 341 -3.06 15.12 1.63
N THR A 342 -4.10 14.31 1.52
CA THR A 342 -4.05 12.95 0.99
C THR A 342 -5.20 12.72 0.01
N ALA A 343 -4.99 11.83 -0.96
CA ALA A 343 -5.97 11.40 -1.94
C ALA A 343 -6.19 9.89 -1.87
N TRP A 344 -7.35 9.41 -2.31
CA TRP A 344 -7.65 7.98 -2.35
C TRP A 344 -8.39 7.58 -3.63
N THR A 345 -8.10 6.38 -4.11
CA THR A 345 -8.74 5.77 -5.27
C THR A 345 -10.05 5.08 -4.89
N TYR A 346 -10.87 4.74 -5.90
CA TYR A 346 -12.07 3.94 -5.67
C TYR A 346 -11.72 2.54 -5.17
N SER A 347 -12.68 1.87 -4.55
CA SER A 347 -12.51 0.50 -4.05
C SER A 347 -12.02 -0.45 -5.14
N THR A 348 -12.57 -0.35 -6.33
CA THR A 348 -12.17 -1.08 -7.54
C THR A 348 -12.41 -0.18 -8.75
N GLY A 349 -11.78 -0.47 -9.89
CA GLY A 349 -12.00 0.26 -11.12
C GLY A 349 -13.48 0.26 -11.54
N ASP A 350 -14.18 -0.84 -11.23
CA ASP A 350 -15.61 -1.02 -11.54
C ASP A 350 -16.51 -0.11 -10.71
N ALA A 351 -16.04 0.38 -9.56
CA ALA A 351 -16.77 1.31 -8.69
C ALA A 351 -16.56 2.78 -9.09
N ALA A 352 -15.59 3.07 -9.95
CA ALA A 352 -15.40 4.40 -10.50
C ALA A 352 -16.54 4.73 -11.48
N PRO A 353 -17.05 5.97 -11.53
CA PRO A 353 -18.12 6.38 -12.46
C PRO A 353 -17.81 6.08 -13.93
N ASP A 354 -16.53 6.14 -14.30
CA ASP A 354 -16.05 5.92 -15.66
C ASP A 354 -15.49 4.51 -15.91
N HIS A 355 -15.71 3.56 -14.98
CA HIS A 355 -15.20 2.18 -15.02
C HIS A 355 -13.74 2.09 -15.46
N VAL A 356 -12.85 2.56 -14.60
CA VAL A 356 -11.42 2.70 -14.95
C VAL A 356 -10.69 1.36 -14.92
N ASP A 357 -9.65 1.27 -15.74
CA ASP A 357 -8.62 0.25 -15.57
C ASP A 357 -7.39 0.86 -14.90
N TYR A 358 -7.14 0.44 -13.66
CA TYR A 358 -6.03 0.89 -12.84
C TYR A 358 -4.66 0.49 -13.42
N SER A 359 -4.56 -0.73 -13.97
CA SER A 359 -3.32 -1.25 -14.54
C SER A 359 -2.84 -0.37 -15.70
N SER A 360 -3.72 -0.05 -16.67
CA SER A 360 -3.36 0.77 -17.83
C SER A 360 -2.78 2.16 -17.50
N ALA A 361 -3.09 2.70 -16.31
CA ALA A 361 -2.63 4.01 -15.88
C ALA A 361 -1.48 3.97 -14.86
N HIS A 362 -1.06 2.77 -14.43
CA HIS A 362 -0.18 2.57 -13.27
C HIS A 362 -0.69 3.33 -12.02
N ILE A 363 -2.00 3.36 -11.83
CA ILE A 363 -2.64 3.83 -10.61
C ILE A 363 -3.15 2.61 -9.86
N VAL A 364 -3.27 2.71 -8.55
CA VAL A 364 -3.58 1.56 -7.72
C VAL A 364 -4.93 1.72 -7.03
N GLY A 365 -5.81 0.74 -7.20
CA GLY A 365 -7.15 0.72 -6.60
C GLY A 365 -7.11 0.46 -5.09
N SER A 366 -8.07 1.03 -4.35
CA SER A 366 -8.12 0.96 -2.88
C SER A 366 -6.82 1.40 -2.20
N HIS A 367 -6.25 2.51 -2.68
CA HIS A 367 -4.95 3.01 -2.24
C HIS A 367 -5.02 4.49 -1.86
N CYS A 368 -4.13 4.90 -0.97
CA CYS A 368 -3.98 6.29 -0.55
C CYS A 368 -2.67 6.87 -1.08
N TYR A 369 -2.71 8.12 -1.51
CA TYR A 369 -1.57 8.89 -2.02
C TYR A 369 -1.43 10.18 -1.20
N THR A 370 -0.23 10.71 -1.12
CA THR A 370 0.02 12.05 -0.57
C THR A 370 -0.19 13.09 -1.67
N VAL A 371 -0.81 14.23 -1.35
CA VAL A 371 -0.93 15.38 -2.27
C VAL A 371 0.14 16.41 -1.91
N LEU A 372 1.14 16.55 -2.78
CA LEU A 372 2.26 17.47 -2.55
C LEU A 372 1.95 18.88 -3.03
N GLY A 373 1.05 19.03 -4.01
CA GLY A 373 0.76 20.35 -4.56
C GLY A 373 0.22 20.30 -5.97
N TRP A 374 0.58 21.33 -6.74
CA TRP A 374 0.13 21.49 -8.11
C TRP A 374 1.24 22.04 -9.01
N ALA A 375 1.11 21.79 -10.30
CA ALA A 375 1.90 22.44 -11.34
C ALA A 375 0.99 22.97 -12.46
N TYR A 376 1.44 24.03 -13.13
CA TYR A 376 0.78 24.56 -14.32
C TYR A 376 1.81 24.67 -15.43
N ARG A 377 1.59 23.94 -16.52
CA ARG A 377 2.54 23.84 -17.63
C ARG A 377 1.80 23.54 -18.92
N ASP A 378 2.21 24.20 -20.00
CA ASP A 378 1.61 24.05 -21.33
C ASP A 378 0.09 24.23 -21.34
N CYS A 379 -0.37 25.24 -20.60
CA CYS A 379 -1.79 25.56 -20.36
C CYS A 379 -2.61 24.45 -19.69
N ARG A 380 -1.95 23.44 -19.09
CA ARG A 380 -2.58 22.32 -18.38
C ARG A 380 -2.36 22.42 -16.88
N ARG A 381 -3.27 21.77 -16.15
CA ARG A 381 -3.40 21.80 -14.69
C ARG A 381 -3.09 20.43 -14.12
N TRP A 382 -2.07 20.36 -13.28
CA TRP A 382 -1.52 19.12 -12.77
C TRP A 382 -1.61 19.08 -11.26
N ILE A 383 -2.16 18.00 -10.70
CA ILE A 383 -2.01 17.68 -9.28
C ILE A 383 -0.75 16.84 -9.11
N VAL A 384 0.06 17.15 -8.10
CA VAL A 384 1.30 16.43 -7.79
C VAL A 384 1.02 15.49 -6.62
N LEU A 385 1.24 14.21 -6.85
CA LEU A 385 0.92 13.12 -5.94
C LEU A 385 2.19 12.31 -5.62
N ARG A 386 2.18 11.62 -4.48
CA ARG A 386 3.19 10.61 -4.15
C ARG A 386 2.51 9.30 -3.76
N ASN A 387 2.94 8.21 -4.39
CA ASN A 387 2.62 6.86 -3.97
C ASN A 387 3.45 6.51 -2.71
N PRO A 388 2.83 6.14 -1.58
CA PRO A 388 3.57 5.81 -0.34
C PRO A 388 4.46 4.57 -0.46
N TRP A 389 4.42 3.84 -1.58
CA TRP A 389 5.38 2.78 -1.87
C TRP A 389 6.77 3.30 -2.26
N GLY A 390 6.89 4.60 -2.56
CA GLY A 390 8.13 5.18 -3.08
C GLY A 390 8.48 4.67 -4.48
N ASN A 391 7.49 4.21 -5.25
CA ASN A 391 7.58 3.66 -6.60
C ASN A 391 6.16 3.63 -7.22
N THR A 392 6.04 3.13 -8.45
CA THR A 392 4.78 2.94 -9.19
C THR A 392 4.07 4.28 -9.41
N GLU A 393 4.75 5.13 -10.17
CA GLU A 393 4.22 6.39 -10.70
C GLU A 393 3.17 6.14 -11.78
N ALA A 394 2.20 7.05 -11.88
CA ALA A 394 1.25 7.00 -12.98
C ALA A 394 1.97 7.12 -14.34
N THR A 395 1.45 6.44 -15.34
CA THR A 395 1.98 6.49 -16.72
C THR A 395 1.03 7.17 -17.69
N SER A 396 -0.24 7.37 -17.31
CA SER A 396 -1.26 8.00 -18.14
C SER A 396 -1.53 9.44 -17.71
N SER A 397 -1.56 10.35 -18.69
CA SER A 397 -1.82 11.78 -18.49
C SER A 397 -0.90 12.41 -17.44
N VAL A 398 0.41 12.17 -17.61
CA VAL A 398 1.46 12.64 -16.70
C VAL A 398 2.37 13.70 -17.31
N LEU A 399 2.99 14.49 -16.43
CA LEU A 399 3.97 15.51 -16.79
C LEU A 399 5.40 15.01 -16.57
N ASP A 400 6.15 14.85 -17.66
CA ASP A 400 7.61 14.59 -17.61
C ASP A 400 8.36 15.92 -17.52
N ALA A 401 8.62 16.37 -16.28
CA ALA A 401 9.37 17.59 -16.01
C ALA A 401 9.98 17.60 -14.60
N THR A 402 11.01 18.43 -14.41
CA THR A 402 11.34 18.96 -13.08
C THR A 402 10.51 20.22 -12.84
N ILE A 403 9.79 20.25 -11.72
CA ILE A 403 9.03 21.41 -11.23
C ILE A 403 9.72 21.98 -10.00
N SER A 404 9.47 23.25 -9.68
CA SER A 404 10.01 23.89 -8.47
C SER A 404 8.88 24.31 -7.56
N MET A 405 8.93 23.85 -6.31
CA MET A 405 7.98 24.20 -5.26
C MET A 405 8.69 25.04 -4.20
N TYR A 406 8.05 26.12 -3.73
CA TYR A 406 8.65 26.91 -2.66
C TYR A 406 8.39 26.23 -1.32
N ASP A 407 9.45 25.65 -0.77
CA ASP A 407 9.45 24.91 0.47
C ASP A 407 9.93 25.81 1.62
N VAL A 408 8.96 26.52 2.23
CA VAL A 408 9.11 27.45 3.37
C VAL A 408 10.04 28.65 3.13
N SER A 409 11.31 28.42 2.80
CA SER A 409 12.37 29.41 2.64
C SER A 409 13.20 29.28 1.35
N TRP A 410 13.02 28.20 0.60
CA TRP A 410 13.82 27.93 -0.61
C TRP A 410 13.00 27.22 -1.70
N TRP A 411 13.51 27.21 -2.93
CA TRP A 411 12.87 26.53 -4.05
C TRP A 411 13.39 25.10 -4.19
N ARG A 412 12.56 24.13 -3.85
CA ARG A 412 12.87 22.70 -3.97
C ARG A 412 12.57 22.21 -5.39
N PRO A 413 13.57 21.65 -6.12
CA PRO A 413 13.30 20.94 -7.36
C PRO A 413 12.66 19.58 -7.06
N ILE A 414 11.62 19.23 -7.81
CA ILE A 414 10.94 17.92 -7.77
C ILE A 414 10.99 17.36 -9.19
N THR A 415 11.73 16.27 -9.40
CA THR A 415 11.84 15.60 -10.70
C THR A 415 10.77 14.54 -10.84
N LEU A 416 9.78 14.78 -11.69
CA LEU A 416 8.61 13.89 -11.84
C LEU A 416 8.88 12.62 -12.68
N LYS A 417 10.13 12.43 -13.11
CA LYS A 417 10.58 11.28 -13.90
C LYS A 417 11.29 10.23 -13.05
N ASP A 418 11.71 10.59 -11.84
CA ASP A 418 12.43 9.68 -10.97
C ASP A 418 11.48 8.62 -10.43
N ASN A 419 12.00 7.42 -10.19
CA ASN A 419 11.23 6.32 -9.61
C ASN A 419 11.31 6.41 -8.07
N ASP A 420 10.53 7.32 -7.50
CA ASP A 420 10.47 7.65 -6.07
C ASP A 420 9.03 7.77 -5.53
N GLY A 421 8.05 7.39 -6.35
CA GLY A 421 6.61 7.45 -6.12
C GLY A 421 5.98 8.79 -6.50
N VAL A 422 6.75 9.82 -6.86
CA VAL A 422 6.23 11.17 -7.13
C VAL A 422 5.89 11.34 -8.61
N PHE A 423 4.66 11.77 -8.89
CA PHE A 423 4.21 12.06 -10.24
C PHE A 423 3.23 13.21 -10.26
N ALA A 424 3.06 13.83 -11.43
CA ALA A 424 2.00 14.80 -11.64
C ALA A 424 1.00 14.26 -12.67
N MET A 425 -0.28 14.36 -12.33
CA MET A 425 -1.39 13.89 -13.16
C MET A 425 -2.29 15.06 -13.53
N GLU A 426 -2.79 15.11 -14.77
CA GLU A 426 -3.75 16.14 -15.18
C GLU A 426 -5.02 16.04 -14.32
N ILE A 427 -5.55 17.19 -13.86
CA ILE A 427 -6.67 17.22 -12.91
C ILE A 427 -7.94 16.50 -13.43
N GLY A 428 -8.14 16.46 -14.74
CA GLY A 428 -9.21 15.69 -15.38
C GLY A 428 -9.00 14.17 -15.26
N ALA A 429 -7.77 13.68 -15.42
CA ALA A 429 -7.44 12.28 -15.19
C ALA A 429 -7.55 11.93 -13.70
N PHE A 430 -7.11 12.81 -12.80
CA PHE A 430 -7.29 12.64 -11.36
C PHE A 430 -8.76 12.42 -10.99
N LYS A 431 -9.68 13.24 -11.51
CA LYS A 431 -11.13 13.07 -11.30
C LYS A 431 -11.63 11.67 -11.70
N LYS A 432 -11.07 11.09 -12.76
CA LYS A 432 -11.48 9.79 -13.29
C LYS A 432 -11.05 8.62 -12.39
N TYR A 433 -9.79 8.64 -11.93
CA TYR A 433 -9.17 7.53 -11.21
C TYR A 433 -9.29 7.60 -9.69
N PHE A 434 -9.45 8.79 -9.12
CA PHE A 434 -9.50 9.00 -7.68
C PHE A 434 -10.93 9.23 -7.22
N ALA A 435 -11.30 8.68 -6.06
CA ALA A 435 -12.61 8.89 -5.45
C ALA A 435 -12.67 10.22 -4.69
N GLY A 436 -11.54 10.73 -4.21
CA GLY A 436 -11.47 12.01 -3.51
C GLY A 436 -10.05 12.39 -3.06
N PHE A 437 -9.94 13.61 -2.56
CA PHE A 437 -8.86 14.04 -1.70
C PHE A 437 -9.40 14.77 -0.48
N GLY A 438 -8.57 14.95 0.53
CA GLY A 438 -8.94 15.64 1.75
C GLY A 438 -7.75 16.25 2.46
N THR A 439 -8.06 17.00 3.50
CA THR A 439 -7.08 17.67 4.36
C THR A 439 -7.52 17.59 5.81
N ALA A 440 -6.57 17.68 6.73
CA ALA A 440 -6.84 17.91 8.14
C ALA A 440 -6.00 19.10 8.63
N HIS A 441 -6.64 20.20 9.03
CA HIS A 441 -5.95 21.40 9.53
C HIS A 441 -6.78 22.22 10.52
#